data_AF-A0A8J6PBM4-F1
#
_entry.id   AF-A0A8J6PBM4-F1
#
_cell.length_a   1.000
_cell.length_b   1.000
_cell.length_c   1.000
_cell.angle_alpha   90.00
_cell.angle_beta   90.00
_cell.angle_gamma   90.00
#
_symmetry.space_group_name_H-M   'P 1'
#
loop_
_entity.id
_entity.type
_entity.pdbx_description
1 polymer ?
#
loop_
_entity_poly.entity_id
_entity_poly.type
_entity_poly.pdbx_seq_one_letter_code
_entity_poly.pdbx_strand_id
1 'polypeptide(L)' 'MTPPTGTAARLFGLEDRVAIVTGASSGLGATVARALADLGARVAVVARR' A
#
# COMPACT_ATOMS: atom_id res chain seq x y z
N MET A 1 22.24 11.46 9.71
CA MET A 1 20.92 11.90 10.17
C MET A 1 19.89 10.89 9.68
N THR A 2 19.57 9.91 10.51
CA THR A 2 18.59 8.86 10.16
C THR A 2 17.21 9.51 10.15
N PRO A 3 16.45 9.46 9.04
CA PRO A 3 15.10 9.99 9.05
C PRO A 3 14.30 9.23 10.12
N PRO A 4 13.49 9.91 10.94
CA PRO A 4 12.59 9.22 11.86
C PRO A 4 11.70 8.29 11.03
N THR A 5 11.95 6.98 11.13
CA THR A 5 11.21 5.92 10.42
C THR A 5 9.70 6.00 10.68
N GLY A 6 9.26 6.73 11.73
CA GLY A 6 7.85 6.99 12.04
C GLY A 6 7.18 8.17 11.33
N THR A 7 7.90 9.07 10.63
CA THR A 7 7.24 10.26 10.03
C THR A 7 6.39 9.91 8.82
N ALA A 8 6.86 9.00 7.95
CA ALA A 8 6.08 8.58 6.79
C ALA A 8 4.80 7.85 7.21
N ALA A 9 4.88 6.93 8.19
CA ALA A 9 3.71 6.27 8.75
C ALA A 9 2.74 7.26 9.40
N ARG A 10 3.24 8.28 10.12
CA ARG A 10 2.39 9.32 10.71
C ARG A 10 1.69 10.20 9.66
N LEU A 11 2.36 10.52 8.55
CA LEU A 11 1.84 11.41 7.51
C LEU A 11 0.99 10.69 6.47
N PHE A 12 1.27 9.41 6.22
CA PHE A 12 0.70 8.62 5.13
C PHE A 12 0.09 7.30 5.62
N GLY A 13 -0.15 7.16 6.92
CA GLY A 13 -0.93 6.04 7.47
C GLY A 13 -2.30 5.96 6.81
N LEU A 14 -2.69 4.75 6.45
CA LEU A 14 -3.92 4.43 5.74
C LEU A 14 -4.83 3.53 6.58
N GLU A 15 -4.68 3.58 7.90
CA GLU A 15 -5.55 2.88 8.84
C GLU A 15 -7.02 3.24 8.56
N ASP A 16 -7.90 2.25 8.66
CA ASP A 16 -9.34 2.35 8.36
C ASP A 16 -9.71 2.69 6.90
N ARG A 17 -8.73 2.86 6.00
CA ARG A 17 -8.96 3.08 4.57
C ARG A 17 -9.09 1.77 3.80
N VAL A 18 -9.81 1.83 2.68
CA VAL A 18 -9.89 0.74 1.69
C VAL A 18 -9.25 1.22 0.39
N ALA A 19 -8.42 0.38 -0.21
CA ALA A 19 -7.85 0.60 -1.53
C ALA A 19 -8.18 -0.58 -2.47
N ILE A 20 -8.49 -0.27 -3.73
CA ILE A 20 -8.65 -1.27 -4.79
C ILE A 20 -7.50 -1.08 -5.77
N VAL A 21 -6.71 -2.14 -5.97
CA VAL A 21 -5.58 -2.10 -6.91
C VAL A 21 -5.85 -3.05 -8.08
N THR A 22 -5.91 -2.49 -9.29
CA THR A 22 -6.10 -3.25 -10.52
C THR A 22 -4.75 -3.51 -11.20
N GLY A 23 -4.66 -4.55 -12.04
CA GLY A 23 -3.42 -4.89 -12.75
C GLY A 23 -2.30 -5.38 -11.81
N ALA A 24 -2.66 -5.88 -10.64
CA ALA A 24 -1.72 -6.27 -9.59
C ALA A 24 -1.24 -7.73 -9.66
N SER A 25 -1.33 -8.35 -10.84
CA SER A 25 -0.73 -9.67 -11.11
C SER A 25 0.79 -9.67 -10.89
N SER A 26 1.46 -8.55 -11.20
CA SER A 26 2.92 -8.42 -11.12
C SER A 26 3.37 -6.95 -11.16
N GLY A 27 4.68 -6.71 -11.03
CA GLY A 27 5.30 -5.41 -11.26
C GLY A 27 4.77 -4.33 -10.32
N LEU A 28 4.54 -3.13 -10.87
CA LEU A 28 4.13 -1.96 -10.09
C LEU A 28 2.81 -2.17 -9.34
N GLY A 29 1.80 -2.79 -9.96
CA GLY A 29 0.52 -3.04 -9.30
C GLY A 29 0.68 -3.91 -8.05
N ALA A 30 1.50 -4.96 -8.12
CA ALA A 30 1.80 -5.81 -6.98
C ALA A 30 2.59 -5.07 -5.89
N THR A 31 3.59 -4.26 -6.27
CA THR A 31 4.38 -3.45 -5.33
C THR A 31 3.51 -2.41 -4.62
N VAL A 32 2.65 -1.71 -5.36
CA VAL A 32 1.75 -0.70 -4.80
C VAL A 32 0.73 -1.32 -3.84
N ALA A 33 0.13 -2.46 -4.20
CA ALA A 33 -0.79 -3.16 -3.32
C ALA A 33 -0.15 -3.53 -1.97
N ARG A 34 1.12 -3.98 -1.97
CA ARG A 34 1.87 -4.28 -0.75
C ARG A 34 2.16 -3.02 0.05
N ALA A 35 2.67 -1.97 -0.59
CA ALA A 35 2.97 -0.72 0.10
C ALA A 35 1.74 -0.10 0.78
N LEU A 36 0.57 -0.17 0.14
CA LEU A 36 -0.68 0.32 0.73
C LEU A 36 -1.12 -0.53 1.93
N ALA A 37 -0.93 -1.84 1.87
CA ALA A 37 -1.20 -2.74 2.99
C ALA A 37 -0.23 -2.51 4.16
N ASP A 38 1.06 -2.29 3.88
CA ASP A 38 2.09 -1.97 4.87
C ASP A 38 1.80 -0.64 5.60
N LEU A 39 1.10 0.28 4.93
CA LEU A 39 0.61 1.53 5.52
C LEU A 39 -0.74 1.37 6.27
N GLY A 40 -1.29 0.16 6.37
CA GLY A 40 -2.49 -0.13 7.17
C GLY A 40 -3.82 -0.12 6.40
N ALA A 41 -3.80 0.05 5.07
CA ALA A 41 -5.02 -0.02 4.27
C ALA A 41 -5.56 -1.46 4.18
N ARG A 42 -6.89 -1.60 4.13
CA ARG A 42 -7.54 -2.83 3.65
C ARG A 42 -7.50 -2.84 2.12
N VAL A 43 -6.76 -3.77 1.53
CA VAL A 43 -6.51 -3.77 0.08
C VAL A 43 -7.26 -4.90 -0.62
N ALA A 44 -8.07 -4.56 -1.63
CA ALA A 44 -8.62 -5.51 -2.58
C ALA A 44 -7.76 -5.49 -3.86
N VAL A 45 -7.36 -6.67 -4.32
CA VAL A 45 -6.47 -6.84 -5.47
C VAL A 45 -7.25 -7.46 -6.62
N VAL A 46 -7.21 -6.83 -7.79
CA VAL A 46 -7.92 -7.30 -8.99
C VAL A 46 -6.93 -7.51 -10.13
N ALA A 47 -6.91 -8.73 -10.63
CA ALA A 47 -6.01 -9.20 -11.67
C ALA A 47 -6.73 -10.22 -12.55
N ARG A 48 -6.29 -10.34 -13.81
CA ARG A 48 -6.91 -11.21 -14.82
C ARG A 48 -6.01 -12.36 -15.26
N ARG A 49 -4.82 -12.45 -14.67
CA ARG A 49 -3.76 -13.39 -15.00
C ARG A 49 -2.96 -13.65 -13.74
#